data_AF-A0AAV7ZZ74-F1
#
_entry.id   AF-A0AAV7ZZ74-F1
#
_cell.length_a   1.000
_cell.length_b   1.000
_cell.length_c   1.000
_cell.angle_alpha   90.00
_cell.angle_beta   90.00
_cell.angle_gamma   90.00
#
_symmetry.space_group_name_H-M   'P 1'
#
loop_
_entity.id
_entity.type
_entity.pdbx_description
1 polymer ?
#
loop_
_entity_poly.entity_id
_entity_poly.type
_entity_poly.pdbx_seq_one_letter_code
_entity_poly.pdbx_strand_id
1 'polypeptide(L)'
;MTQTSNKLIYRIEKIHGLNGMWYDKNGQYDPVINEICPNALAKDIPMDHDEIHRKDNKVWQSAGKSIDNMNKWFSREDAINLLKNDFKLYEMKVKEFIELEMEILFTRQGILERKEIPIDEVWNN
;
A
#
# COMPACT_ATOMS: atom_id res chain seq x y z
N MET A 1 -24.22 0.79 20.18
CA MET A 1 -22.81 1.21 20.33
C MET A 1 -22.08 0.80 19.07
N THR A 2 -21.87 1.70 18.12
CA THR A 2 -21.01 1.44 16.96
C THR A 2 -19.58 1.48 17.46
N GLN A 3 -19.01 0.31 17.71
CA GLN A 3 -17.59 0.18 17.95
C GLN A 3 -16.91 0.60 16.63
N THR A 4 -16.42 1.84 16.54
CA THR A 4 -15.50 2.26 15.47
C THR A 4 -14.22 1.46 15.69
N SER A 5 -14.17 0.26 15.12
CA SER A 5 -12.95 -0.53 15.12
C SER A 5 -11.91 0.23 14.31
N ASN A 6 -10.72 0.40 14.89
CA ASN A 6 -9.57 0.90 14.16
C ASN A 6 -8.74 -0.32 13.72
N LYS A 7 -8.07 -0.22 12.59
CA LYS A 7 -7.21 -1.27 12.04
C LYS A 7 -5.82 -0.71 11.81
N LEU A 8 -4.81 -1.52 12.13
CA LEU A 8 -3.42 -1.24 11.78
C LEU A 8 -3.16 -1.82 10.40
N ILE A 9 -2.57 -1.03 9.51
CA ILE A 9 -2.25 -1.40 8.14
C ILE A 9 -0.82 -0.99 7.80
N TYR A 10 -0.24 -1.65 6.80
CA TYR A 10 1.11 -1.40 6.33
C TYR A 10 1.09 -1.04 4.85
N ARG A 11 1.74 0.06 4.47
CA ARG A 11 1.76 0.50 3.07
C ARG A 11 3.09 1.14 2.73
N ILE A 12 3.65 0.71 1.60
CA ILE A 12 4.74 1.43 0.95
C ILE A 12 4.12 2.48 0.03
N GLU A 13 4.42 3.76 0.24
CA GLU A 13 3.94 4.82 -0.64
C GLU A 13 4.89 6.01 -0.73
N LYS A 14 4.71 6.79 -1.80
CA LYS A 14 5.24 8.15 -1.93
C LYS A 14 4.28 9.14 -1.26
N ILE A 15 4.74 9.86 -0.25
CA ILE A 15 3.95 10.98 0.32
C ILE A 15 3.94 12.17 -0.63
N HIS A 16 5.02 12.38 -1.38
CA HIS A 16 5.17 13.48 -2.32
C HIS A 16 5.07 12.97 -3.77
N GLY A 17 4.23 13.62 -4.58
CA GLY A 17 4.11 13.32 -6.01
C GLY A 17 2.89 12.48 -6.43
N LEU A 18 2.15 11.87 -5.50
CA LEU A 18 0.91 11.08 -5.71
C LEU A 18 0.97 9.96 -6.77
N ASN A 19 2.09 9.75 -7.46
CA ASN A 19 2.29 8.59 -8.31
C ASN A 19 2.42 7.37 -7.41
N GLY A 20 1.50 6.43 -7.61
CA GLY A 20 1.55 5.10 -7.02
C GLY A 20 2.53 4.19 -7.77
N MET A 21 2.53 2.93 -7.39
CA MET A 21 3.33 1.89 -8.04
C MET A 21 2.74 1.40 -9.37
N TRP A 22 1.41 1.49 -9.53
CA TRP A 22 0.66 1.05 -10.73
C TRP A 22 -0.01 2.18 -11.50
N TYR A 23 -0.27 3.30 -10.85
CA TYR A 23 -1.05 4.39 -11.41
C TYR A 23 -0.41 5.73 -11.05
N ASP A 24 -0.44 6.67 -11.99
CA ASP A 24 0.01 8.04 -11.74
C ASP A 24 -0.98 8.82 -10.83
N LYS A 25 -0.63 10.06 -10.50
CA LYS A 25 -1.48 10.97 -9.72
C LYS A 25 -2.86 11.25 -10.32
N ASN A 26 -3.04 11.05 -11.62
CA ASN A 26 -4.29 11.24 -12.35
C ASN A 26 -5.11 9.94 -12.42
N GLY A 27 -4.57 8.82 -11.92
CA GLY A 27 -5.19 7.50 -12.01
C GLY A 27 -4.99 6.82 -13.36
N GLN A 28 -4.06 7.31 -14.20
CA GLN A 28 -3.67 6.63 -15.43
C GLN A 28 -2.74 5.46 -15.08
N TYR A 29 -2.95 4.32 -15.73
CA TYR A 29 -2.11 3.14 -15.53
C TYR A 29 -0.68 3.44 -16.01
N ASP A 30 0.26 3.42 -15.06
CA ASP A 30 1.68 3.72 -15.23
C ASP A 30 2.46 2.84 -14.23
N PRO A 31 2.69 1.55 -14.54
CA PRO A 31 3.20 0.57 -13.61
C PRO A 31 4.72 0.67 -13.45
N VAL A 32 5.18 1.75 -12.83
CA VAL A 32 6.58 1.98 -12.48
C VAL A 32 7.15 0.84 -11.63
N ILE A 33 6.32 0.07 -10.93
CA ILE A 33 6.75 -1.15 -10.23
C ILE A 33 7.44 -2.16 -11.15
N ASN A 34 7.05 -2.26 -12.42
CA ASN A 34 7.68 -3.16 -13.38
C ASN A 34 9.14 -2.76 -13.66
N GLU A 35 9.45 -1.47 -13.54
CA GLU A 35 10.80 -0.93 -13.72
C GLU A 35 11.62 -0.97 -12.41
N ILE A 36 11.01 -0.58 -11.30
CA ILE A 36 11.69 -0.48 -9.99
C ILE A 36 11.89 -1.86 -9.34
N CYS A 37 10.91 -2.75 -9.49
CA CYS A 37 10.85 -4.06 -8.86
C CYS A 37 10.51 -5.15 -9.90
N PRO A 38 11.40 -5.41 -10.89
CA PRO A 38 11.09 -6.30 -12.00
C PRO A 38 10.84 -7.76 -11.58
N ASN A 39 11.23 -8.13 -10.35
CA ASN A 39 11.06 -9.48 -9.79
C ASN A 39 10.07 -9.53 -8.62
N ALA A 40 9.44 -8.40 -8.25
CA ALA A 40 8.48 -8.41 -7.14
C ALA A 40 7.26 -9.25 -7.48
N LEU A 41 6.85 -10.12 -6.55
CA LEU A 41 5.57 -10.83 -6.63
C LEU A 41 4.40 -9.84 -6.69
N ALA A 42 4.54 -8.67 -6.08
CA ALA A 42 3.56 -7.60 -6.16
C ALA A 42 3.21 -7.21 -7.60
N LYS A 43 4.19 -7.19 -8.53
CA LYS A 43 3.95 -6.78 -9.92
C LYS A 43 2.91 -7.67 -10.63
N ASP A 44 2.86 -8.94 -10.22
CA ASP A 44 2.01 -9.97 -10.79
C ASP A 44 0.66 -10.08 -10.05
N ILE A 45 0.45 -9.28 -8.98
CA ILE A 45 -0.86 -9.15 -8.35
C ILE A 45 -1.77 -8.44 -9.36
N PRO A 46 -2.89 -9.05 -9.78
CA PRO A 46 -3.83 -8.41 -10.68
C PRO A 46 -4.42 -7.16 -9.99
N MET A 47 -3.95 -5.99 -10.41
CA MET A 47 -4.48 -4.69 -10.02
C MET A 47 -5.50 -4.22 -11.07
N ASP A 48 -6.41 -5.10 -11.44
CA ASP A 48 -7.50 -4.79 -12.36
C ASP A 48 -8.29 -3.59 -11.84
N HIS A 49 -8.92 -2.88 -12.77
CA HIS A 49 -9.74 -1.72 -12.45
C HIS A 49 -11.02 -2.17 -11.73
N ASP A 50 -10.91 -2.51 -10.44
CA ASP A 50 -12.04 -2.93 -9.62
C ASP A 50 -12.81 -1.69 -9.15
N GLU A 51 -14.13 -1.70 -9.40
CA GLU A 51 -15.06 -0.64 -8.99
C GLU A 51 -15.01 -0.37 -7.49
N ILE A 52 -14.61 -1.36 -6.68
CA ILE A 52 -14.44 -1.21 -5.24
C ILE A 52 -13.44 -0.10 -4.89
N HIS A 53 -12.44 0.16 -5.73
CA HIS A 53 -11.47 1.26 -5.55
C HIS A 53 -12.07 2.67 -5.73
N ARG A 54 -13.33 2.74 -6.17
CA ARG A 54 -14.13 3.97 -6.37
C ARG A 54 -15.49 3.95 -5.66
N LYS A 55 -15.70 2.98 -4.77
CA LYS A 55 -16.97 2.81 -4.04
C LYS A 55 -17.33 4.05 -3.20
N ASP A 56 -18.62 4.39 -3.16
CA ASP A 56 -19.22 5.48 -2.37
C ASP A 56 -18.62 6.87 -2.66
N ASN A 57 -18.20 7.12 -3.91
CA ASN A 57 -17.48 8.34 -4.33
C ASN A 57 -16.18 8.58 -3.55
N LYS A 58 -15.60 7.53 -2.96
CA LYS A 58 -14.32 7.57 -2.24
C LYS A 58 -13.26 6.83 -3.03
N VAL A 59 -12.02 7.29 -2.86
CA VAL A 59 -10.83 6.60 -3.38
C VAL A 59 -10.35 5.62 -2.32
N TRP A 60 -10.46 4.33 -2.62
CA TRP A 60 -9.98 3.27 -1.74
C TRP A 60 -8.63 2.77 -2.24
N GLN A 61 -7.62 2.78 -1.36
CA GLN A 61 -6.25 2.38 -1.64
C GLN A 61 -5.93 1.05 -0.97
N SER A 62 -5.12 0.22 -1.63
CA SER A 62 -4.66 -1.06 -1.09
C SER A 62 -3.61 -0.88 0.02
N ALA A 63 -3.62 -1.74 1.03
CA ALA A 63 -2.57 -1.84 2.02
C ALA A 63 -2.44 -3.29 2.52
N GLY A 64 -1.25 -3.63 2.99
CA GLY A 64 -0.98 -4.89 3.65
C GLY A 64 -1.64 -4.95 5.02
N LYS A 65 -2.12 -6.14 5.38
CA LYS A 65 -2.76 -6.43 6.67
C LYS A 65 -1.78 -6.55 7.84
N SER A 66 -0.54 -6.87 7.53
CA SER A 66 0.52 -7.18 8.49
C SER A 66 1.88 -7.07 7.83
N ILE A 67 2.94 -7.07 8.64
CA ILE A 67 4.33 -7.22 8.19
C ILE A 67 4.50 -8.49 7.33
N ASP A 68 3.90 -9.62 7.73
CA ASP A 68 3.94 -10.86 6.94
C ASP A 68 3.30 -10.70 5.55
N ASN A 69 2.25 -9.88 5.46
CA ASN A 69 1.63 -9.57 4.17
C ASN A 69 2.58 -8.76 3.28
N MET A 70 3.36 -7.83 3.86
CA MET A 70 4.37 -7.07 3.14
C MET A 70 5.49 -7.97 2.62
N ASN A 71 5.94 -8.94 3.42
CA ASN A 71 6.92 -9.95 3.03
C ASN A 71 6.45 -10.87 1.90
N LYS A 72 5.13 -11.05 1.73
CA LYS A 72 4.55 -11.78 0.58
C LYS A 72 4.50 -10.96 -0.70
N TRP A 73 4.47 -9.64 -0.58
CA TRP A 73 4.34 -8.73 -1.72
C TRP A 73 5.69 -8.28 -2.24
N PHE A 74 6.64 -8.02 -1.34
CA PHE A 74 7.94 -7.46 -1.68
C PHE A 74 9.04 -8.29 -1.04
N SER A 75 10.08 -8.58 -1.81
CA SER A 75 11.36 -9.04 -1.27
C SER A 75 12.12 -7.87 -0.62
N ARG A 76 13.21 -8.18 0.10
CA ARG A 76 14.12 -7.16 0.64
C ARG A 76 14.73 -6.29 -0.46
N GLU A 77 15.07 -6.89 -1.60
CA GLU A 77 15.61 -6.18 -2.77
C GLU A 77 14.57 -5.19 -3.32
N ASP A 78 13.31 -5.61 -3.44
CA ASP A 78 12.22 -4.74 -3.88
C ASP A 78 12.03 -3.55 -2.94
N ALA A 79 12.03 -3.80 -1.62
CA ALA A 79 11.92 -2.74 -0.62
C ALA A 79 13.07 -1.72 -0.69
N ILE A 80 14.30 -2.19 -0.94
CA ILE A 80 15.48 -1.32 -1.14
C ILE A 80 15.33 -0.50 -2.42
N ASN A 81 14.87 -1.10 -3.51
CA ASN A 81 14.67 -0.39 -4.79
C ASN A 81 13.57 0.67 -4.68
N LEU A 82 12.49 0.36 -3.97
CA LEU A 82 11.42 1.31 -3.64
C LEU A 82 11.97 2.47 -2.81
N LEU A 83 12.79 2.20 -1.79
CA LEU A 83 13.41 3.24 -0.97
C LEU A 83 14.31 4.19 -1.77
N LYS A 84 15.11 3.67 -2.70
CA LYS A 84 15.95 4.47 -3.61
C LYS A 84 15.13 5.37 -4.55
N ASN A 85 13.86 5.04 -4.74
CA ASN A 85 12.92 5.76 -5.58
C ASN A 85 11.92 6.58 -4.76
N ASP A 86 12.27 7.04 -3.55
CA ASP A 86 11.46 7.88 -2.66
C ASP A 86 10.17 7.25 -2.10
N PHE A 87 10.01 5.93 -2.23
CA PHE A 87 8.96 5.23 -1.50
C PHE A 87 9.40 4.94 -0.07
N LYS A 88 8.46 5.04 0.87
CA LYS A 88 8.71 4.75 2.28
C LYS A 88 7.64 3.81 2.82
N LEU A 89 8.02 2.99 3.77
CA LEU A 89 7.09 2.09 4.47
C LEU A 89 6.45 2.83 5.64
N TYR A 90 5.13 2.72 5.72
CA TYR A 90 4.34 3.31 6.77
C TYR A 90 3.49 2.26 7.47
N GLU A 91 3.48 2.35 8.79
CA GLU A 91 2.43 1.79 9.63
C GLU A 91 1.36 2.87 9.82
N MET A 92 0.10 2.52 9.58
CA MET A 92 -1.02 3.46 9.69
C MET A 92 -2.17 2.85 10.50
N LYS A 93 -2.78 3.68 11.34
CA LYS A 93 -4.02 3.34 12.03
C LYS A 93 -5.18 3.99 11.29
N VAL A 94 -6.14 3.19 10.83
CA VAL A 94 -7.27 3.64 10.01
C VAL A 94 -8.61 3.29 10.64
N LYS A 95 -9.63 4.12 10.40
CA LYS A 95 -11.03 3.90 10.82
C LYS A 95 -11.99 3.60 9.67
N GLU A 96 -11.59 3.87 8.42
CA GLU A 96 -12.37 3.57 7.22
C GLU A 96 -11.62 2.54 6.39
N PHE A 97 -12.03 1.28 6.50
CA PHE A 97 -11.39 0.17 5.81
C PHE A 97 -12.37 -0.92 5.38
N ILE A 98 -11.98 -1.69 4.37
CA ILE A 98 -12.62 -2.92 3.91
C ILE A 98 -11.55 -4.01 3.95
N GLU A 99 -11.81 -5.10 4.66
CA GLU A 99 -10.90 -6.24 4.72
C GLU A 99 -11.25 -7.22 3.61
N LEU A 100 -10.35 -7.40 2.65
CA LEU A 100 -10.45 -8.40 1.57
C LEU A 100 -9.59 -9.61 1.92
N GLU A 101 -9.51 -10.64 1.09
CA GLU A 101 -8.70 -11.83 1.41
C GLU A 101 -7.19 -11.53 1.47
N MET A 102 -6.68 -10.81 0.47
CA MET A 102 -5.24 -10.57 0.29
C MET A 102 -4.76 -9.20 0.78
N GLU A 103 -5.69 -8.27 1.03
CA GLU A 103 -5.37 -6.86 1.31
C GLU A 103 -6.40 -6.20 2.21
N ILE A 104 -6.11 -4.97 2.62
CA ILE A 104 -7.09 -4.03 3.17
C ILE A 104 -7.21 -2.85 2.22
N LEU A 105 -8.44 -2.51 1.87
CA LEU A 105 -8.73 -1.23 1.25
C LEU A 105 -8.97 -0.19 2.33
N PHE A 106 -8.42 1.01 2.19
CA PHE A 106 -8.63 2.11 3.13
C PHE A 106 -8.77 3.45 2.39
N THR A 107 -9.36 4.44 3.07
CA THR A 107 -9.45 5.81 2.55
C THR A 107 -8.42 6.72 3.24
N ARG A 108 -7.88 7.71 2.52
CA ARG A 108 -6.93 8.67 3.11
C ARG A 108 -7.58 9.51 4.22
N GLN A 109 -8.87 9.83 4.08
CA GLN A 109 -9.66 10.53 5.08
C GLN A 109 -9.87 9.69 6.36
N GLY A 110 -9.73 8.36 6.25
CA GLY A 110 -9.83 7.43 7.35
C GLY A 110 -8.54 7.24 8.16
N ILE A 111 -7.42 7.88 7.80
CA ILE A 111 -6.15 7.76 8.54
C ILE A 111 -6.23 8.57 9.84
N LEU A 112 -5.98 7.90 10.97
CA LEU A 112 -5.91 8.51 12.30
C LEU A 112 -4.47 8.82 12.70
N GLU A 113 -3.57 7.86 12.47
CA GLU A 113 -2.15 7.94 12.83
C GLU A 113 -1.32 7.34 11.70
N ARG A 114 -0.12 7.89 11.49
CA ARG A 114 0.85 7.41 10.51
C ARG A 114 2.25 7.49 11.09
N LYS A 115 3.00 6.41 10.98
CA LYS A 115 4.39 6.30 11.41
C LYS A 115 5.21 5.72 10.26
N GLU A 116 6.29 6.39 9.88
CA GLU A 116 7.30 5.80 9.02
C GLU A 116 8.04 4.72 9.81
N ILE A 117 8.19 3.53 9.24
CA ILE A 117 8.96 2.45 9.84
C ILE A 117 10.14 2.11 8.91
N PRO A 118 11.35 1.91 9.46
CA PRO A 118 12.50 1.46 8.67
C PRO A 118 12.19 0.15 7.96
N ILE A 119 12.62 0.02 6.70
CA ILE A 119 12.45 -1.24 5.95
C ILE A 119 13.17 -2.41 6.64
N ASP A 120 14.25 -2.13 7.36
CA ASP A 120 14.97 -3.16 8.12
C ASP A 120 14.12 -3.76 9.24
N GLU A 121 13.16 -3.03 9.83
CA GLU A 121 12.23 -3.61 10.82
C GLU A 121 11.32 -4.70 10.24
N VAL A 122 11.13 -4.72 8.92
CA VAL A 122 10.25 -5.68 8.20
C VAL A 122 11.05 -6.77 7.49
N TRP A 123 12.16 -6.40 6.84
CA TRP A 123 13.00 -7.32 6.06
C TRP A 123 14.37 -7.50 6.73
N ASN A 124 14.45 -8.21 7.87
CA ASN A 124 15.68 -8.33 8.68
C ASN A 124 16.77 -9.31 8.17
N ASN A 125 16.69 -9.80 6.93
CA ASN A 125 17.65 -10.80 6.41
C ASN A 125 18.97 -10.21 5.92
#